data_AF-A0A8S9KSG7-F1
#
_entry.id   AF-A0A8S9KSG7-F1
#
_cell.length_a   1.000
_cell.length_b   1.000
_cell.length_c   1.000
_cell.angle_alpha   90.00
_cell.angle_beta   90.00
_cell.angle_gamma   90.00
#
_symmetry.space_group_name_H-M   'P 1'
#
loop_
_entity.id
_entity.type
_entity.pdbx_description
1 polymer ?
#
loop_
_entity_poly.entity_id
_entity_poly.type
_entity_poly.pdbx_seq_one_letter_code
_entity_poly.pdbx_strand_id
1 'polypeptide(L)' 'MTVGLACCAVEMMHTGAARYDLDRFGIIFRPSPRQSDCMIVAGTLTNKMAPALRK' A
#
# COMPACT_ATOMS: atom_id res chain seq x y z
N MET A 1 1.00 -3.09 -4.88
CA MET A 1 2.02 -3.14 -3.82
C MET A 1 1.74 -2.04 -2.81
N THR A 2 1.78 -2.39 -1.54
CA THR A 2 1.42 -1.51 -0.42
C THR A 2 2.64 -1.18 0.42
N VAL A 3 2.92 0.11 0.61
CA VAL A 3 4.01 0.60 1.45
C VAL A 3 3.41 1.29 2.67
N GLY A 4 3.08 0.50 3.69
CA GLY A 4 2.53 1.00 4.95
C GLY A 4 3.62 1.60 5.83
N LEU A 5 3.77 2.92 5.81
CA LEU A 5 4.83 3.63 6.54
C LEU A 5 4.37 4.19 7.89
N ALA A 6 3.09 4.53 8.02
CA ALA A 6 2.54 5.16 9.22
C ALA A 6 1.04 4.85 9.36
N CYS A 7 0.28 5.71 10.04
CA CYS A 7 -1.15 5.54 10.32
C CYS A 7 -2.02 5.31 9.06
N CYS A 8 -1.66 5.87 7.90
CA CYS A 8 -2.37 5.63 6.64
C CYS A 8 -2.39 4.14 6.22
N ALA A 9 -1.48 3.32 6.74
CA ALA A 9 -1.49 1.87 6.50
C ALA A 9 -2.72 1.19 7.12
N VAL A 10 -3.18 1.66 8.28
CA VAL A 10 -4.37 1.13 8.96
C VAL A 10 -5.62 1.49 8.17
N GLU A 11 -5.71 2.73 7.68
CA GLU A 11 -6.81 3.15 6.82
C GLU A 11 -6.85 2.31 5.54
N MET A 12 -5.70 2.01 4.94
CA MET A 12 -5.62 1.12 3.78
C MET A 12 -6.09 -0.32 4.09
N MET A 13 -5.85 -0.83 5.31
CA MET A 13 -6.42 -2.11 5.76
C MET A 13 -7.94 -2.04 5.92
N HIS A 14 -8.48 -0.93 6.43
CA HIS A 14 -9.93 -0.72 6.50
C HIS A 14 -10.55 -0.59 5.11
N THR A 15 -9.89 0.04 4.15
CA THR A 15 -10.35 0.09 2.76
C THR A 15 -10.39 -1.31 2.14
N GLY A 16 -9.44 -2.18 2.49
CA GLY A 16 -9.46 -3.60 2.10
C GLY A 16 -10.42 -4.48 2.91
N ALA A 17 -11.04 -3.98 3.97
CA ALA A 17 -11.95 -4.74 4.82
C ALA A 17 -13.38 -4.76 4.25
N ALA A 18 -14.22 -5.64 4.77
CA ALA A 18 -15.55 -5.98 4.24
C ALA A 18 -16.50 -4.78 3.97
N ARG A 19 -16.30 -3.64 4.64
CA ARG A 19 -17.13 -2.45 4.41
C ARG A 19 -16.87 -1.78 3.06
N TYR A 20 -15.60 -1.71 2.64
CA TYR A 20 -15.19 -1.00 1.42
C TYR A 20 -14.63 -1.94 0.35
N ASP A 21 -14.30 -3.18 0.74
CA ASP A 21 -13.95 -4.34 -0.07
C ASP A 21 -13.36 -4.02 -1.46
N LEU A 22 -12.06 -3.73 -1.47
CA LEU A 22 -11.31 -3.45 -2.70
C LEU A 22 -11.28 -4.64 -3.67
N ASP A 23 -11.49 -5.88 -3.19
CA ASP A 23 -11.52 -7.06 -4.04
C ASP A 23 -12.72 -7.03 -5.01
N ARG A 24 -13.82 -6.39 -4.60
CA ARG A 24 -14.99 -6.15 -5.47
C ARG A 24 -14.64 -5.34 -6.73
N PHE A 25 -13.62 -4.50 -6.67
CA PHE A 25 -13.13 -3.72 -7.80
C PHE A 25 -11.97 -4.40 -8.54
N GLY A 26 -11.65 -5.65 -8.20
CA GLY A 26 -10.51 -6.39 -8.75
C GLY A 26 -9.16 -5.88 -8.24
N ILE A 27 -9.14 -5.07 -7.17
CA ILE A 27 -7.93 -4.48 -6.63
C ILE A 27 -7.36 -5.43 -5.57
N ILE A 28 -6.32 -6.16 -5.97
CA ILE A 28 -5.64 -7.14 -5.11
C ILE A 28 -4.29 -6.58 -4.66
N PHE A 29 -4.07 -6.56 -3.34
CA PHE A 29 -2.79 -6.16 -2.77
C PHE A 29 -1.73 -7.26 -2.95
N ARG A 30 -0.93 -7.16 -4.02
CA ARG A 30 0.23 -8.02 -4.21
C ARG A 30 1.45 -7.50 -3.43
N PRO A 31 2.15 -8.37 -2.67
CA PRO A 31 3.29 -7.98 -1.84
C PRO A 31 4.58 -7.78 -2.66
N SER A 32 4.69 -8.42 -3.83
CA SER A 32 5.87 -8.27 -4.68
C SER A 32 5.77 -7.02 -5.57
N PRO A 33 6.82 -6.18 -5.62
CA PRO A 33 6.87 -5.02 -6.53
C PRO A 33 6.75 -5.42 -8.01
N ARG A 34 7.26 -6.61 -8.34
CA ARG A 34 7.40 -7.09 -9.72
C ARG A 34 6.08 -7.56 -10.34
N GLN A 35 5.08 -7.85 -9.52
CA GLN A 35 3.77 -8.32 -9.98
C GLN A 35 2.68 -7.27 -9.76
N SER A 36 3.02 -6.08 -9.26
CA SER A 36 2.05 -5.04 -8.94
C SER A 36 2.03 -3.92 -9.97
N ASP A 37 0.83 -3.49 -10.35
CA ASP A 37 0.65 -2.37 -11.29
C ASP A 37 0.77 -1.00 -10.61
N CYS A 38 0.35 -0.91 -9.35
CA CYS A 38 0.37 0.33 -8.57
C CYS A 38 1.19 0.19 -7.28
N MET A 39 1.89 1.26 -6.90
CA MET A 39 2.55 1.43 -5.60
C MET A 39 1.81 2.48 -4.77
N ILE A 40 1.25 2.07 -3.63
CA ILE A 40 0.55 2.96 -2.70
C ILE A 40 1.49 3.29 -1.55
N VAL A 41 1.91 4.55 -1.45
CA VAL A 41 2.76 5.06 -0.36
C VAL A 41 1.86 5.56 0.78
N ALA A 42 1.56 4.69 1.73
CA ALA A 42 0.61 4.93 2.81
C ALA A 42 1.33 5.36 4.10
N GLY A 43 1.73 6.64 4.16
CA GLY A 43 2.27 7.27 5.36
C GLY A 43 3.40 8.25 5.06
N THR A 44 4.02 8.77 6.12
CA THR A 44 5.11 9.74 6.01
C THR A 44 6.40 9.09 5.53
N LEU A 45 7.01 9.65 4.49
CA LEU A 45 8.33 9.23 4.01
C LEU A 45 9.44 9.93 4.79
N THR A 46 10.34 9.16 5.41
CA THR A 46 11.53 9.71 6.06
C THR A 46 12.73 9.70 5.11
N ASN A 47 13.70 10.59 5.34
CA ASN A 47 14.93 10.66 4.53
C ASN A 47 15.69 9.33 4.49
N LYS A 48 15.64 8.55 5.58
CA LYS A 48 16.25 7.21 5.66
C LYS A 48 15.52 6.18 4.79
N MET A 49 14.20 6.31 4.60
CA MET A 49 13.42 5.41 3.75
C MET A 49 13.39 5.81 2.27
N ALA A 50 13.68 7.07 1.93
CA ALA A 50 13.70 7.55 0.55
C ALA A 50 14.49 6.65 -0.45
N PRO A 51 15.72 6.16 -0.15
CA PRO A 51 16.43 5.30 -1.07
C PRO A 51 15.79 3.92 -1.26
N ALA A 52 15.12 3.38 -0.23
CA ALA A 52 14.47 2.08 -0.32
C ALA A 52 13.12 2.14 -1.07
N LEU A 53 12.42 3.28 -1.06
CA LEU A 53 11.21 3.49 -1.85
C LEU A 53 11.48 3.57 -3.35
N ARG A 54 12.66 4.07 -3.74
CA ARG A 54 13.03 4.27 -5.15
C ARG A 54 13.61 3.01 -5.83
N LYS A 55 13.88 1.96 -5.06
CA LYS A 55 14.57 0.73 -5.52
C LYS A 55 13.58 -0.35 -5.94
#